data_AF-A0AAW8FYD6-F1
#
_entry.id   AF-A0AAW8FYD6-F1
#
_cell.length_a   1.000
_cell.length_b   1.000
_cell.length_c   1.000
_cell.angle_alpha   90.00
_cell.angle_beta   90.00
_cell.angle_gamma   90.00
#
_symmetry.space_group_name_H-M   'P 1'
#
loop_
_entity.id
_entity.type
_entity.pdbx_description
1 polymer ?
#
loop_
_entity_poly.entity_id
_entity_poly.type
_entity_poly.pdbx_seq_one_letter_code
_entity_poly.pdbx_strand_id
1 'polypeptide(L)'
;MIGNPPYVSVKKISIEDKLIFSKTYKTAVGQFDLYGLFIEKSIDFLKLKGVLSFITSNTFLNNKDFSTLREYLLNKTNIQSIVNLDESIFETAQVDVAITTLTKGIFLENNTIRISRCKNDFINRNYDLIKQQKYNIKQNQFEFKLNCTEKDFKIIEKIYRDKTLLSSIMELPRGIEIGSNSDLICDENTQNAQKLLVGKDISRYTIEFKNRFIEFDCTNKSVYKDISIYKSNKILIQRIRNLSLKQRLVCCFDDNNYLCTNTLRIGIIRNEDFLIKFILGILNSNTINYLFLKSFLNKDIYAYQLEQIPIPTISKEKQQPIISLVEKILSSKKQNPKSDTTEIENKIDKLVYKLYELTSEEISIIENT
;
A
#
# COMPACT_ATOMS: atom_id res chain seq x y z
N MET A 1 -8.08 24.65 23.14
CA MET A 1 -9.32 24.53 22.36
C MET A 1 -9.67 23.05 22.28
N ILE A 2 -10.89 22.69 22.66
CA ILE A 2 -11.41 21.32 22.63
C ILE A 2 -12.73 21.37 21.85
N GLY A 3 -13.02 20.37 21.02
CA GLY A 3 -14.24 20.41 20.21
C GLY A 3 -14.46 19.18 19.34
N ASN A 4 -15.65 19.15 18.74
CA ASN A 4 -16.11 18.16 17.78
C ASN A 4 -16.53 18.90 16.50
N PRO A 5 -15.59 19.14 15.56
CA PRO A 5 -15.87 19.90 14.33
C PRO A 5 -16.93 19.22 13.45
N PRO A 6 -17.57 19.95 12.52
CA PRO A 6 -18.63 19.38 11.67
C PRO A 6 -18.09 18.40 10.61
N TYR A 7 -18.81 17.29 10.41
CA TYR A 7 -18.47 16.21 9.47
C TYR A 7 -19.29 16.38 8.19
N VAL A 8 -18.87 17.30 7.34
CA VAL A 8 -19.56 17.61 6.08
C VAL A 8 -18.61 17.41 4.92
N SER A 9 -18.96 16.46 4.05
CA SER A 9 -18.20 16.21 2.82
C SER A 9 -18.35 17.35 1.84
N VAL A 10 -17.26 17.65 1.11
CA VAL A 10 -17.28 18.62 0.00
C VAL A 10 -18.41 18.36 -1.00
N LYS A 11 -18.87 17.10 -1.16
CA LYS A 11 -20.02 16.78 -2.02
C LYS A 11 -21.33 17.47 -1.60
N LYS A 12 -21.48 17.80 -0.32
CA LYS A 12 -22.65 18.49 0.25
C LYS A 12 -22.48 20.00 0.35
N ILE A 13 -21.31 20.53 -0.04
CA ILE A 13 -21.01 21.96 -0.02
C ILE A 13 -21.42 22.58 -1.36
N SER A 14 -21.90 23.84 -1.34
CA SER A 14 -22.24 24.60 -2.55
C SER A 14 -21.00 24.85 -3.42
N ILE A 15 -21.18 25.14 -4.72
CA ILE A 15 -20.06 25.45 -5.62
C ILE A 15 -19.38 26.77 -5.20
N GLU A 16 -20.18 27.75 -4.78
CA GLU A 16 -19.69 29.05 -4.31
C GLU A 16 -18.79 28.91 -3.08
N ASP A 17 -19.25 28.17 -2.08
CA ASP A 17 -18.47 27.91 -0.86
C ASP A 17 -17.19 27.12 -1.16
N LYS A 18 -17.23 26.16 -2.09
CA LYS A 18 -16.00 25.45 -2.52
C LYS A 18 -14.96 26.40 -3.06
N LEU A 19 -15.36 27.34 -3.92
CA LEU A 19 -14.44 28.33 -4.50
C LEU A 19 -13.87 29.25 -3.42
N ILE A 20 -14.69 29.65 -2.44
CA ILE A 20 -14.23 30.43 -1.29
C ILE A 20 -13.23 29.61 -0.47
N PHE A 21 -13.57 28.36 -0.11
CA PHE A 21 -12.73 27.52 0.72
C PHE A 21 -11.39 27.20 0.08
N SER A 22 -11.36 26.83 -1.21
CA SER A 22 -10.11 26.56 -1.94
C SER A 22 -9.21 27.80 -2.10
N LYS A 23 -9.76 29.01 -2.03
CA LYS A 23 -8.97 30.26 -1.98
C LYS A 23 -8.53 30.62 -0.56
N THR A 24 -9.26 30.20 0.46
CA THR A 24 -9.05 30.62 1.86
C THR A 24 -8.13 29.68 2.62
N TYR A 25 -8.25 28.37 2.37
CA TYR A 25 -7.61 27.33 3.16
C TYR A 25 -6.62 26.52 2.33
N LYS A 26 -5.44 26.29 2.88
CA LYS A 26 -4.41 25.46 2.25
C LYS A 26 -4.82 24.01 2.15
N THR A 27 -5.64 23.54 3.09
CA THR A 27 -6.10 22.15 3.17
C THR A 27 -7.35 21.86 2.33
N ALA A 28 -7.95 22.88 1.69
CA ALA A 28 -9.09 22.74 0.79
C ALA A 28 -8.69 22.25 -0.62
N VAL A 29 -8.07 21.08 -0.68
CA VAL A 29 -7.58 20.44 -1.92
C VAL A 29 -8.39 19.18 -2.22
N GLY A 30 -8.84 19.02 -3.46
CA GLY A 30 -9.53 17.80 -3.90
C GLY A 30 -10.81 17.50 -3.11
N GLN A 31 -10.95 16.26 -2.64
CA GLN A 31 -12.13 15.81 -1.87
C GLN A 31 -11.90 16.00 -0.36
N PHE A 32 -11.99 17.24 0.12
CA PHE A 32 -11.85 17.55 1.55
C PHE A 32 -13.18 17.41 2.33
N ASP A 33 -13.07 17.39 3.67
CA ASP A 33 -14.21 17.49 4.59
C ASP A 33 -14.07 18.76 5.46
N LEU A 34 -15.21 19.34 5.89
CA LEU A 34 -15.21 20.59 6.68
C LEU A 34 -14.38 20.50 7.96
N TYR A 35 -14.31 19.34 8.63
CA TYR A 35 -13.49 19.21 9.84
C TYR A 35 -12.01 19.51 9.56
N GLY A 36 -11.50 19.24 8.35
CA GLY A 36 -10.14 19.55 7.95
C GLY A 36 -9.89 21.06 7.91
N LEU A 37 -10.84 21.81 7.34
CA LEU A 37 -10.77 23.27 7.28
C LEU A 37 -10.90 23.89 8.68
N PHE A 38 -11.76 23.30 9.52
CA PHE A 38 -11.90 23.69 10.92
C PHE A 38 -10.61 23.46 11.71
N ILE A 39 -9.90 22.36 11.49
CA ILE A 39 -8.58 22.11 12.10
C ILE A 39 -7.60 23.21 11.68
N GLU A 40 -7.45 23.50 10.39
CA GLU A 40 -6.57 24.55 9.89
C GLU A 40 -6.92 25.91 10.52
N LYS A 41 -8.19 26.30 10.47
CA LYS A 41 -8.64 27.58 11.04
C LYS A 41 -8.37 27.67 12.54
N SER A 42 -8.58 26.57 13.26
CA SER A 42 -8.36 26.50 14.70
C SER A 42 -6.88 26.64 15.05
N ILE A 43 -6.00 25.99 14.29
CA ILE A 43 -4.55 26.12 14.44
C ILE A 43 -4.11 27.56 14.15
N ASP A 44 -4.63 28.19 13.10
CA ASP A 44 -4.34 29.58 12.79
C ASP A 44 -4.78 30.53 13.91
N PHE A 45 -5.93 30.27 14.54
CA PHE A 45 -6.47 31.08 15.63
C PHE A 45 -5.78 30.86 16.98
N LEU A 46 -5.18 29.69 17.21
CA LEU A 46 -4.47 29.40 18.46
C LEU A 46 -3.28 30.34 18.69
N LYS A 47 -3.05 30.72 19.94
CA LYS A 47 -1.78 31.34 20.36
C LYS A 47 -0.63 30.33 20.24
N LEU A 48 0.62 30.80 20.12
CA LEU A 48 1.79 29.92 20.20
C LEU A 48 1.75 29.09 21.49
N LYS A 49 2.12 27.81 21.40
CA LYS A 49 2.00 26.78 22.44
C LYS A 49 0.57 26.48 22.90
N GLY A 50 -0.44 27.09 22.27
CA GLY A 50 -1.85 26.75 22.50
C GLY A 50 -2.15 25.31 22.11
N VAL A 51 -3.01 24.65 22.88
CA VAL A 51 -3.37 23.24 22.68
C VAL A 51 -4.68 23.14 21.90
N LEU A 52 -4.72 22.25 20.92
CA LEU A 52 -5.93 21.78 20.23
C LEU A 52 -6.16 20.31 20.60
N SER A 53 -7.40 19.93 20.91
CA SER A 53 -7.79 18.51 20.97
C SER A 53 -9.15 18.34 20.33
N PHE A 54 -9.19 17.69 19.17
CA PHE A 54 -10.43 17.48 18.42
C PHE A 54 -10.69 15.99 18.19
N ILE A 55 -11.96 15.62 18.28
CA ILE A 55 -12.49 14.38 17.74
C ILE A 55 -12.96 14.64 16.31
N THR A 56 -12.44 13.88 15.34
CA THR A 56 -12.76 14.00 13.91
C THR A 56 -12.85 12.62 13.28
N SER A 57 -13.25 12.53 12.00
CA SER A 57 -13.21 11.26 11.26
C SER A 57 -11.77 10.72 11.23
N ASN A 58 -11.56 9.43 11.44
CA ASN A 58 -10.21 8.84 11.36
C ASN A 58 -9.68 8.78 9.92
N THR A 59 -10.53 9.03 8.91
CA THR A 59 -10.17 8.96 7.48
C THR A 59 -9.01 9.88 7.10
N PHE A 60 -8.83 11.02 7.77
CA PHE A 60 -7.70 11.92 7.48
C PHE A 60 -6.35 11.30 7.82
N LEU A 61 -6.29 10.22 8.61
CA LEU A 61 -5.04 9.60 9.02
C LEU A 61 -4.33 8.92 7.84
N ASN A 62 -5.07 8.36 6.89
CA ASN A 62 -4.50 7.55 5.80
C ASN A 62 -5.04 7.86 4.40
N ASN A 63 -6.16 8.58 4.25
CA ASN A 63 -6.73 8.86 2.93
C ASN A 63 -5.89 9.91 2.18
N LYS A 64 -5.55 9.62 0.92
CA LYS A 64 -4.77 10.49 0.03
C LYS A 64 -5.28 11.93 -0.09
N ASP A 65 -6.61 12.12 -0.03
CA ASP A 65 -7.23 13.43 -0.18
C ASP A 65 -6.91 14.37 1.00
N PHE A 66 -6.48 13.81 2.13
CA PHE A 66 -6.04 14.55 3.32
C PHE A 66 -4.52 14.71 3.44
N SER A 67 -3.76 14.36 2.41
CA SER A 67 -2.29 14.51 2.40
C SER A 67 -1.83 15.93 2.75
N THR A 68 -2.48 16.95 2.17
CA THR A 68 -2.19 18.37 2.47
C THR A 68 -2.54 18.75 3.91
N LEU A 69 -3.59 18.19 4.50
CA LEU A 69 -3.93 18.39 5.91
C LEU A 69 -2.85 17.79 6.81
N ARG A 70 -2.41 16.55 6.55
CA ARG A 70 -1.35 15.90 7.34
C ARG A 70 -0.03 16.65 7.24
N GLU A 71 0.35 17.09 6.04
CA GLU A 71 1.53 17.95 5.84
C GLU A 71 1.42 19.25 6.65
N TYR A 72 0.26 19.91 6.62
CA TYR A 72 0.02 21.12 7.40
C TYR A 72 0.19 20.86 8.90
N LEU A 73 -0.40 19.79 9.42
CA LEU A 73 -0.29 19.39 10.84
C LEU A 73 1.16 19.15 11.25
N LEU A 74 1.90 18.36 10.47
CA LEU A 74 3.28 18.00 10.77
C LEU A 74 4.21 19.21 10.79
N ASN A 75 3.95 20.21 9.94
CA ASN A 75 4.80 21.39 9.79
C ASN A 75 4.43 22.57 10.72
N LYS A 76 3.18 22.64 11.19
CA LYS A 76 2.67 23.78 11.99
C LYS A 76 2.43 23.46 13.46
N THR A 77 2.62 22.19 13.85
CA THR A 77 2.27 21.73 15.19
C THR A 77 3.25 20.68 15.73
N ASN A 78 3.26 20.54 17.04
CA ASN A 78 3.80 19.37 17.72
C ASN A 78 2.62 18.52 18.20
N ILE A 79 2.41 17.38 17.54
CA ILE A 79 1.33 16.44 17.82
C ILE A 79 1.68 15.70 19.11
N GLN A 80 0.78 15.76 20.09
CA GLN A 80 0.97 15.14 21.40
C GLN A 80 0.39 13.72 21.46
N SER A 81 -0.76 13.51 20.81
CA SER A 81 -1.38 12.20 20.73
C SER A 81 -2.30 12.07 19.52
N ILE A 82 -2.38 10.83 19.01
CA ILE A 82 -3.41 10.39 18.07
C ILE A 82 -4.03 9.14 18.70
N VAL A 83 -5.34 9.20 18.90
CA VAL A 83 -6.12 8.09 19.44
C VAL A 83 -7.12 7.69 18.37
N ASN A 84 -6.94 6.51 17.80
CA ASN A 84 -7.94 5.91 16.93
C ASN A 84 -8.87 5.06 17.80
N LEU A 85 -10.17 5.31 17.70
CA LEU A 85 -11.12 4.67 18.59
C LEU A 85 -11.75 3.39 18.00
N ASP A 86 -11.52 3.11 16.71
CA ASP A 86 -11.88 1.85 16.01
C ASP A 86 -13.34 1.37 16.20
N GLU A 87 -14.23 2.27 16.62
CA GLU A 87 -15.64 2.01 16.85
C GLU A 87 -16.48 3.14 16.25
N SER A 88 -17.66 2.78 15.74
CA SER A 88 -18.77 3.71 15.55
C SER A 88 -19.31 4.12 16.92
N ILE A 89 -18.58 4.98 17.63
CA ILE A 89 -18.88 5.41 19.01
C ILE A 89 -20.21 6.16 19.11
N PHE A 90 -20.66 6.74 17.99
CA PHE A 90 -21.92 7.44 17.92
C PHE A 90 -22.98 6.50 17.33
N GLU A 91 -23.96 6.10 18.15
CA GLU A 91 -25.08 5.23 17.74
C GLU A 91 -25.83 5.73 16.50
N THR A 92 -25.82 7.04 16.27
CA THR A 92 -26.51 7.71 15.16
C THR A 92 -25.63 7.99 13.94
N ALA A 93 -24.31 7.77 14.02
CA ALA A 93 -23.38 8.05 12.92
C ALA A 93 -22.33 6.94 12.83
N GLN A 94 -22.42 6.10 11.79
CA GLN A 94 -21.42 5.08 11.43
C GLN A 94 -20.13 5.74 10.90
N VAL A 95 -19.45 6.51 11.75
CA VAL A 95 -18.20 7.17 11.41
C VAL A 95 -17.16 6.75 12.43
N ASP A 96 -16.10 6.11 11.96
CA ASP A 96 -14.94 5.81 12.79
C ASP A 96 -14.19 7.12 13.06
N VAL A 97 -13.83 7.34 14.32
CA VAL A 97 -13.31 8.62 14.78
C VAL A 97 -11.92 8.50 15.39
N ALA A 98 -11.17 9.58 15.29
CA ALA A 98 -9.89 9.76 15.93
C ALA A 98 -9.88 11.04 16.78
N ILE A 99 -9.27 10.97 17.97
CA ILE A 99 -8.94 12.14 18.78
C ILE A 99 -7.50 12.52 18.50
N THR A 100 -7.29 13.75 18.01
CA THR A 100 -5.95 14.29 17.77
C THR A 100 -5.70 15.46 18.69
N THR A 101 -4.64 15.35 19.50
CA THR A 101 -4.19 16.43 20.39
C THR A 101 -2.85 16.96 19.93
N LEU A 102 -2.72 18.28 19.81
CA LEU A 102 -1.52 18.95 19.32
C LEU A 102 -1.31 20.30 19.98
N THR A 103 -0.09 20.80 19.86
CA THR A 103 0.27 22.16 20.28
C THR A 103 0.74 22.98 19.09
N LYS A 104 0.28 24.22 18.98
CA LYS A 104 0.75 25.15 17.94
C LYS A 104 2.21 25.52 18.20
N GLY A 105 3.06 25.39 17.19
CA GLY A 105 4.46 25.77 17.28
C GLY A 105 5.27 25.27 16.11
N ILE A 106 6.53 25.70 16.04
CA ILE A 106 7.49 25.15 15.09
C ILE A 106 7.73 23.68 15.46
N PHE A 107 7.80 22.83 14.44
CA PHE A 107 8.15 21.41 14.57
C PHE A 107 9.41 21.23 15.44
N LEU A 108 9.30 20.37 16.45
CA LEU A 108 10.43 19.94 17.27
C LEU A 108 10.92 18.58 16.75
N GLU A 109 12.20 18.51 16.37
CA GLU A 109 12.82 17.31 15.79
C GLU A 109 12.64 16.06 16.67
N ASN A 110 12.66 16.23 17.98
CA ASN A 110 12.50 15.14 18.95
C ASN A 110 11.05 14.98 19.48
N ASN A 111 10.05 15.58 18.83
CA ASN A 111 8.66 15.41 19.26
C ASN A 111 8.22 13.94 19.13
N THR A 112 7.63 13.41 20.21
CA THR A 112 7.08 12.06 20.24
C THR A 112 5.56 12.12 20.41
N ILE A 113 4.87 11.32 19.61
CA ILE A 113 3.42 11.21 19.57
C ILE A 113 3.03 9.96 20.36
N ARG A 114 2.06 10.09 21.28
CA ARG A 114 1.38 8.92 21.87
C ARG A 114 0.34 8.38 20.89
N ILE A 115 0.46 7.12 20.51
CA ILE A 115 -0.46 6.45 19.59
C ILE A 115 -1.24 5.37 20.35
N SER A 116 -2.55 5.58 20.49
CA SER A 116 -3.48 4.54 20.95
C SER A 116 -4.28 4.06 19.73
N ARG A 117 -4.29 2.75 19.46
CA ARG A 117 -4.81 2.22 18.19
C ARG A 117 -6.29 1.94 18.21
N CYS A 118 -6.80 1.59 19.39
CA CYS A 118 -8.22 1.36 19.62
C CYS A 118 -8.68 2.04 20.91
N LYS A 119 -10.00 2.04 21.14
CA LYS A 119 -10.60 2.52 22.38
C LYS A 119 -10.05 1.87 23.64
N ASN A 120 -9.81 0.55 23.60
CA ASN A 120 -9.28 -0.17 24.76
C ASN A 120 -7.86 0.29 25.11
N ASP A 121 -7.03 0.58 24.11
CA ASP A 121 -5.71 1.17 24.33
C ASP A 121 -5.83 2.52 25.03
N PHE A 122 -6.74 3.36 24.55
CA PHE A 122 -6.95 4.69 25.12
C PHE A 122 -7.43 4.65 26.58
N ILE A 123 -8.45 3.83 26.89
CA ILE A 123 -9.02 3.70 28.24
C ILE A 123 -7.96 3.20 29.22
N ASN A 124 -7.19 2.19 28.82
CA ASN A 124 -6.16 1.58 29.67
C ASN A 124 -4.84 2.36 29.66
N ARG A 125 -4.77 3.49 28.94
CA ARG A 125 -3.55 4.29 28.75
C ARG A 125 -2.39 3.49 28.16
N ASN A 126 -2.71 2.50 27.33
CA ASN A 126 -1.74 1.82 26.48
C ASN A 126 -1.51 2.68 25.24
N TYR A 127 -0.25 2.96 24.95
CA TYR A 127 0.15 3.70 23.76
C TYR A 127 1.58 3.37 23.36
N ASP A 128 1.86 3.49 22.07
CA ASP A 128 3.23 3.58 21.58
C ASP A 128 3.70 5.02 21.52
N LEU A 129 5.00 5.22 21.69
CA LEU A 129 5.65 6.51 21.50
C LEU A 129 6.35 6.51 20.15
N ILE A 130 5.88 7.33 19.21
CA ILE A 130 6.43 7.39 17.85
C ILE A 130 6.96 8.78 17.55
N LYS A 131 8.19 8.88 17.02
CA LYS A 131 8.74 10.19 16.63
C LYS A 131 7.91 10.80 15.49
N GLN A 132 7.45 12.05 15.66
CA GLN A 132 6.62 12.74 14.66
C GLN A 132 7.30 12.81 13.29
N GLN A 133 8.63 12.97 13.26
CA GLN A 133 9.42 13.04 12.02
C GLN A 133 9.23 11.83 11.10
N LYS A 134 8.88 10.66 11.64
CA LYS A 134 8.66 9.44 10.86
C LYS A 134 7.45 9.50 9.94
N TYR A 135 6.52 10.40 10.23
CA TYR A 135 5.37 10.67 9.37
C TYR A 135 5.67 11.75 8.32
N ASN A 136 6.81 12.43 8.40
CA ASN A 136 7.21 13.47 7.45
C ASN A 136 7.81 12.88 6.16
N ILE A 137 7.06 11.98 5.52
CA ILE A 137 7.47 11.27 4.29
C ILE A 137 6.47 11.58 3.18
N LYS A 138 6.87 12.47 2.26
CA LYS A 138 6.03 12.94 1.15
C LYS A 138 5.59 11.80 0.21
N GLN A 139 6.46 10.81 -0.02
CA GLN A 139 6.19 9.66 -0.90
C GLN A 139 5.04 8.79 -0.37
N ASN A 140 4.94 8.69 0.96
CA ASN A 140 3.82 8.04 1.66
C ASN A 140 2.67 9.02 1.95
N GLN A 141 2.63 10.18 1.27
CA GLN A 141 1.58 11.18 1.43
C GLN A 141 1.34 11.57 2.90
N PHE A 142 2.40 11.54 3.71
CA PHE A 142 2.37 11.87 5.13
C PHE A 142 1.39 11.02 5.96
N GLU A 143 1.04 9.81 5.52
CA GLU A 143 0.07 8.94 6.22
C GLU A 143 0.51 8.59 7.65
N PHE A 144 -0.41 8.71 8.60
CA PHE A 144 -0.23 8.25 9.98
C PHE A 144 -0.45 6.74 10.07
N LYS A 145 0.62 5.96 9.83
CA LYS A 145 0.63 4.49 9.92
C LYS A 145 0.51 4.02 11.38
N LEU A 146 -0.71 4.00 11.91
CA LEU A 146 -0.96 3.67 13.31
C LEU A 146 -0.58 2.24 13.68
N ASN A 147 -0.61 1.31 12.73
CA ASN A 147 -0.23 -0.10 12.89
C ASN A 147 1.29 -0.35 13.00
N CYS A 148 2.11 0.69 12.89
CA CYS A 148 3.56 0.61 13.09
C CYS A 148 3.95 0.98 14.52
N THR A 149 4.92 0.27 15.06
CA THR A 149 5.68 0.61 16.27
C THR A 149 6.97 1.34 15.90
N GLU A 150 7.71 1.86 16.89
CA GLU A 150 9.06 2.40 16.68
C GLU A 150 10.01 1.39 16.04
N LYS A 151 9.92 0.11 16.44
CA LYS A 151 10.71 -0.99 15.87
C LYS A 151 10.34 -1.20 14.41
N ASP A 152 9.04 -1.20 14.08
CA ASP A 152 8.60 -1.37 12.70
C ASP A 152 9.14 -0.27 11.78
N PHE A 153 9.11 0.99 12.24
CA PHE A 153 9.68 2.10 11.48
C PHE A 153 11.19 1.94 11.23
N LYS A 154 11.97 1.49 12.23
CA LYS A 154 13.41 1.25 12.05
C LYS A 154 13.68 0.17 10.99
N ILE A 155 12.90 -0.92 11.02
CA ILE A 155 12.99 -1.99 10.02
C ILE A 155 12.64 -1.45 8.63
N ILE A 156 11.54 -0.69 8.52
CA ILE A 156 11.12 -0.09 7.25
C ILE A 156 12.18 0.87 6.71
N GLU A 157 12.71 1.78 7.54
CA GLU A 157 13.78 2.70 7.14
C GLU A 157 14.99 1.94 6.58
N LYS A 158 15.38 0.84 7.22
CA LYS A 158 16.47 -0.03 6.77
C LYS A 158 16.14 -0.77 5.47
N ILE A 159 14.89 -1.23 5.30
CA ILE A 159 14.41 -1.83 4.06
C ILE A 159 14.51 -0.85 2.89
N TYR A 160 14.29 0.45 3.10
CA TYR A 160 14.39 1.49 2.07
C TYR A 160 15.80 2.00 1.82
N ARG A 161 16.69 1.95 2.81
CA ARG A 161 18.03 2.54 2.76
C ARG A 161 18.88 1.97 1.63
N ASP A 162 19.40 2.83 0.76
CA ASP A 162 20.28 2.50 -0.36
C ASP A 162 19.71 1.40 -1.28
N LYS A 163 18.43 1.56 -1.66
CA LYS A 163 17.72 0.65 -2.57
C LYS A 163 17.16 1.38 -3.77
N THR A 164 17.01 0.64 -4.86
CA THR A 164 16.36 1.14 -6.09
C THR A 164 14.87 0.90 -5.98
N LEU A 165 14.03 1.88 -6.28
CA LEU A 165 12.58 1.70 -6.25
C LEU A 165 12.10 0.87 -7.45
N LEU A 166 11.08 0.05 -7.25
CA LEU A 166 10.53 -0.81 -8.30
C LEU A 166 10.07 -0.02 -9.53
N SER A 167 9.62 1.22 -9.34
CA SER A 167 9.25 2.15 -10.42
C SER A 167 10.36 2.43 -11.44
N SER A 168 11.63 2.38 -11.05
CA SER A 168 12.75 2.53 -11.99
C SER A 168 13.23 1.20 -12.59
N ILE A 169 12.57 0.10 -12.24
CA ILE A 169 12.94 -1.27 -12.65
C ILE A 169 11.89 -1.84 -13.61
N MET A 170 10.60 -1.63 -13.30
CA MET A 170 9.50 -2.16 -14.10
C MET A 170 8.30 -1.23 -14.18
N GLU A 171 7.55 -1.38 -15.27
CA GLU A 171 6.21 -0.82 -15.42
C GLU A 171 5.17 -1.73 -14.78
N LEU A 172 4.10 -1.12 -14.27
CA LEU A 172 3.04 -1.80 -13.52
C LEU A 172 1.61 -1.54 -14.05
N PRO A 173 1.35 -1.70 -15.37
CA PRO A 173 0.02 -1.50 -15.93
C PRO A 173 -1.02 -2.44 -15.30
N ARG A 174 -2.28 -2.02 -15.36
CA ARG A 174 -3.43 -2.89 -15.08
C ARG A 174 -3.71 -3.78 -16.29
N GLY A 175 -4.35 -4.92 -16.02
CA GLY A 175 -4.98 -5.71 -17.07
C GLY A 175 -6.15 -4.99 -17.75
N ILE A 176 -6.89 -5.74 -18.55
CA ILE A 176 -8.09 -5.29 -19.27
C ILE A 176 -9.09 -4.73 -18.26
N GLU A 177 -9.68 -3.56 -18.53
CA GLU A 177 -10.54 -2.81 -17.61
C GLU A 177 -11.95 -3.42 -17.48
N ILE A 178 -12.01 -4.70 -17.16
CA ILE A 178 -13.22 -5.48 -16.85
C ILE A 178 -13.03 -6.25 -15.54
N GLY A 179 -14.13 -6.51 -14.84
CA GLY A 179 -14.13 -7.35 -13.64
C GLY A 179 -14.19 -8.84 -13.96
N SER A 180 -14.01 -9.68 -12.94
CA SER A 180 -14.02 -11.14 -13.07
C SER A 180 -15.36 -11.76 -13.51
N ASN A 181 -16.46 -11.01 -13.41
CA ASN A 181 -17.82 -11.47 -13.72
C ASN A 181 -18.38 -10.77 -14.97
N SER A 182 -17.50 -10.31 -15.87
CA SER A 182 -17.90 -9.62 -17.10
C SER A 182 -18.49 -10.60 -18.10
N ASP A 183 -19.58 -10.22 -18.78
CA ASP A 183 -20.21 -11.02 -19.84
C ASP A 183 -19.31 -11.19 -21.09
N LEU A 184 -18.23 -10.42 -21.17
CA LEU A 184 -17.19 -10.55 -22.20
C LEU A 184 -16.27 -11.76 -21.97
N ILE A 185 -16.37 -12.43 -20.82
CA ILE A 185 -15.55 -13.60 -20.48
C ILE A 185 -16.33 -14.86 -20.84
N CYS A 186 -15.72 -15.70 -21.67
CA CYS A 186 -16.30 -16.97 -22.11
C CYS A 186 -15.52 -18.15 -21.52
N ASP A 187 -16.20 -19.28 -21.31
CA ASP A 187 -15.57 -20.53 -20.86
C ASP A 187 -15.20 -21.48 -22.02
N GLU A 188 -15.46 -21.06 -23.26
CA GLU A 188 -15.16 -21.79 -24.48
C GLU A 188 -14.08 -21.09 -25.31
N ASN A 189 -13.20 -21.90 -25.91
CA ASN A 189 -12.13 -21.40 -26.78
C ASN A 189 -12.68 -21.24 -28.21
N THR A 190 -13.22 -20.07 -28.53
CA THR A 190 -13.57 -19.72 -29.92
C THR A 190 -12.31 -19.39 -30.73
N GLN A 191 -12.41 -19.41 -32.07
CA GLN A 191 -11.26 -19.23 -32.96
C GLN A 191 -10.50 -17.90 -32.75
N ASN A 192 -11.17 -16.88 -32.21
CA ASN A 192 -10.60 -15.55 -31.97
C ASN A 192 -10.34 -15.25 -30.49
N ALA A 193 -10.66 -16.16 -29.58
CA ALA A 193 -10.55 -15.91 -28.16
C ALA A 193 -9.14 -16.22 -27.62
N GLN A 194 -8.68 -15.41 -26.67
CA GLN A 194 -7.39 -15.54 -26.03
C GLN A 194 -7.57 -15.92 -24.56
N LYS A 195 -6.64 -16.74 -24.03
CA LYS A 195 -6.69 -17.18 -22.64
C LYS A 195 -6.61 -15.99 -21.68
N LEU A 196 -7.55 -15.95 -20.73
CA LEU A 196 -7.71 -14.87 -19.76
C LEU A 196 -7.51 -15.37 -18.33
N LEU A 197 -6.80 -14.59 -17.52
CA LEU A 197 -6.67 -14.78 -16.08
C LEU A 197 -7.41 -13.69 -15.29
N VAL A 198 -7.94 -14.08 -14.13
CA VAL A 198 -8.41 -13.16 -13.10
C VAL A 198 -7.64 -13.39 -11.80
N GLY A 199 -7.77 -12.49 -10.83
CA GLY A 199 -6.95 -12.48 -9.62
C GLY A 199 -6.94 -13.79 -8.83
N LYS A 200 -8.04 -14.55 -8.85
CA LYS A 200 -8.17 -15.83 -8.15
C LYS A 200 -7.44 -16.99 -8.84
N ASP A 201 -7.00 -16.81 -10.09
CA ASP A 201 -6.32 -17.85 -10.88
C ASP A 201 -4.82 -17.90 -10.60
N ILE A 202 -4.28 -16.95 -9.83
CA ILE A 202 -2.86 -16.96 -9.47
C ILE A 202 -2.69 -17.16 -7.98
N SER A 203 -1.63 -17.85 -7.59
CA SER A 203 -1.12 -17.89 -6.23
C SER A 203 0.40 -17.67 -6.27
N ARG A 204 1.10 -17.71 -5.13
CA ARG A 204 2.55 -17.49 -5.12
C ARG A 204 3.21 -18.51 -6.06
N TYR A 205 3.94 -17.99 -7.03
CA TYR A 205 4.67 -18.77 -8.05
C TYR A 205 3.80 -19.70 -8.93
N THR A 206 2.47 -19.58 -8.92
CA THR A 206 1.59 -20.55 -9.59
C THR A 206 0.50 -19.83 -10.37
N ILE A 207 0.20 -20.34 -11.58
CA ILE A 207 -0.96 -19.99 -12.38
C ILE A 207 -1.84 -21.24 -12.51
N GLU A 208 -3.09 -21.13 -12.12
CA GLU A 208 -4.14 -22.14 -12.30
C GLU A 208 -5.15 -21.64 -13.32
N PHE A 209 -4.91 -21.93 -14.60
CA PHE A 209 -5.85 -21.55 -15.65
C PHE A 209 -7.19 -22.27 -15.47
N LYS A 210 -8.29 -21.49 -15.41
CA LYS A 210 -9.66 -21.99 -15.23
C LYS A 210 -10.50 -21.92 -16.50
N ASN A 211 -9.90 -22.19 -17.67
CA ASN A 211 -10.57 -22.21 -18.98
C ASN A 211 -11.36 -20.94 -19.31
N ARG A 212 -10.83 -19.76 -18.96
CA ARG A 212 -11.43 -18.47 -19.33
C ARG A 212 -10.81 -17.91 -20.59
N PHE A 213 -11.63 -17.32 -21.43
CA PHE A 213 -11.23 -16.73 -22.70
C PHE A 213 -11.90 -15.37 -22.89
N ILE A 214 -11.29 -14.53 -23.73
CA ILE A 214 -11.85 -13.25 -24.15
C ILE A 214 -11.45 -12.96 -25.59
N GLU A 215 -12.37 -12.41 -26.38
CA GLU A 215 -12.03 -11.82 -27.66
C GLU A 215 -11.42 -10.44 -27.44
N PHE A 216 -10.18 -10.26 -27.91
CA PHE A 216 -9.45 -9.02 -27.72
C PHE A 216 -9.82 -8.01 -28.80
N ASP A 217 -10.35 -6.87 -28.39
CA ASP A 217 -10.72 -5.78 -29.29
C ASP A 217 -9.73 -4.61 -29.16
N CYS A 218 -8.84 -4.48 -30.15
CA CYS A 218 -7.84 -3.42 -30.18
C CYS A 218 -8.42 -2.03 -30.46
N THR A 219 -9.69 -1.94 -30.91
CA THR A 219 -10.35 -0.67 -31.20
C THR A 219 -10.88 -0.01 -29.93
N ASN A 220 -11.29 -0.80 -28.93
CA ASN A 220 -11.77 -0.32 -27.64
C ASN A 220 -10.64 -0.07 -26.64
N LYS A 221 -9.91 1.02 -26.86
CA LYS A 221 -8.77 1.44 -26.01
C LYS A 221 -9.14 1.79 -24.56
N SER A 222 -10.41 2.06 -24.27
CA SER A 222 -10.88 2.25 -22.88
C SER A 222 -10.83 0.97 -22.07
N VAL A 223 -11.07 -0.17 -22.71
CA VAL A 223 -11.14 -1.48 -22.07
C VAL A 223 -9.83 -2.25 -22.25
N TYR A 224 -9.36 -2.36 -23.48
CA TYR A 224 -8.20 -3.16 -23.85
C TYR A 224 -6.94 -2.29 -23.91
N LYS A 225 -5.88 -2.72 -23.21
CA LYS A 225 -4.56 -2.11 -23.31
C LYS A 225 -3.81 -2.68 -24.51
N ASP A 226 -2.70 -2.05 -24.89
CA ASP A 226 -1.85 -2.55 -25.97
C ASP A 226 -1.51 -4.04 -25.77
N ILE A 227 -1.77 -4.87 -26.77
CA ILE A 227 -1.61 -6.32 -26.67
C ILE A 227 -0.16 -6.73 -26.33
N SER A 228 0.82 -5.90 -26.68
CA SER A 228 2.24 -6.16 -26.43
C SER A 228 2.56 -6.33 -24.94
N ILE A 229 1.81 -5.67 -24.04
CA ILE A 229 2.04 -5.78 -22.58
C ILE A 229 1.76 -7.19 -22.05
N TYR A 230 0.96 -7.98 -22.77
CA TYR A 230 0.64 -9.36 -22.40
C TYR A 230 1.56 -10.38 -23.08
N LYS A 231 2.24 -10.00 -24.18
CA LYS A 231 3.03 -10.92 -25.01
C LYS A 231 4.50 -11.06 -24.59
N SER A 232 4.89 -10.39 -23.49
CA SER A 232 6.22 -10.53 -22.90
C SER A 232 6.19 -11.37 -21.63
N ASN A 233 7.34 -11.94 -21.27
CA ASN A 233 7.58 -12.47 -19.94
C ASN A 233 7.23 -11.41 -18.89
N LYS A 234 6.38 -11.77 -17.93
CA LYS A 234 5.81 -10.81 -17.00
C LYS A 234 5.60 -11.40 -15.60
N ILE A 235 5.52 -10.52 -14.62
CA ILE A 235 5.05 -10.88 -13.27
C ILE A 235 3.58 -10.48 -13.17
N LEU A 236 2.71 -11.41 -12.79
CA LEU A 236 1.33 -11.09 -12.45
C LEU A 236 1.23 -10.88 -10.94
N ILE A 237 0.54 -9.82 -10.52
CA ILE A 237 0.39 -9.42 -9.12
C ILE A 237 -1.09 -9.30 -8.79
N GLN A 238 -1.56 -9.98 -7.74
CA GLN A 238 -2.95 -9.82 -7.28
C GLN A 238 -3.23 -8.41 -6.78
N ARG A 239 -4.26 -7.76 -7.32
CA ARG A 239 -4.64 -6.39 -6.92
C ARG A 239 -5.55 -6.37 -5.70
N ILE A 240 -6.47 -7.32 -5.59
CA ILE A 240 -7.50 -7.33 -4.54
C ILE A 240 -7.12 -8.35 -3.48
N ARG A 241 -7.03 -7.93 -2.21
CA ARG A 241 -6.62 -8.78 -1.10
C ARG A 241 -7.53 -8.60 0.11
N ASN A 242 -7.87 -9.70 0.78
CA ASN A 242 -8.52 -9.65 2.08
C ASN A 242 -7.49 -9.19 3.14
N LEU A 243 -7.86 -8.21 3.97
CA LEU A 243 -7.00 -7.65 5.01
C LEU A 243 -6.70 -8.65 6.14
N SER A 244 -7.53 -9.68 6.33
CA SER A 244 -7.29 -10.72 7.33
C SER A 244 -6.20 -11.73 6.93
N LEU A 245 -5.73 -11.71 5.68
CA LEU A 245 -4.70 -12.61 5.20
C LEU A 245 -3.31 -12.08 5.55
N LYS A 246 -2.49 -12.93 6.19
CA LYS A 246 -1.07 -12.63 6.45
C LYS A 246 -0.29 -12.35 5.16
N GLN A 247 -0.55 -13.12 4.10
CA GLN A 247 0.06 -12.86 2.81
C GLN A 247 -0.68 -11.71 2.10
N ARG A 248 -0.04 -10.56 1.99
CA ARG A 248 -0.54 -9.38 1.28
C ARG A 248 -0.14 -9.44 -0.19
N LEU A 249 1.15 -9.55 -0.49
CA LEU A 249 1.62 -9.55 -1.86
C LEU A 249 1.67 -10.98 -2.43
N VAL A 250 1.03 -11.20 -3.58
CA VAL A 250 0.99 -12.51 -4.25
C VAL A 250 1.38 -12.30 -5.70
N CYS A 251 2.53 -12.86 -6.07
CA CYS A 251 3.11 -12.72 -7.40
C CYS A 251 3.38 -14.09 -8.03
N CYS A 252 3.20 -14.19 -9.34
CA CYS A 252 3.65 -15.33 -10.14
C CYS A 252 4.30 -14.87 -11.43
N PHE A 253 5.09 -15.75 -12.04
CA PHE A 253 5.70 -15.51 -13.35
C PHE A 253 4.79 -16.07 -14.44
N ASP A 254 4.66 -15.33 -15.54
CA ASP A 254 3.98 -15.78 -16.74
C ASP A 254 4.89 -15.68 -17.97
N ASP A 255 5.06 -16.84 -18.63
CA ASP A 255 5.73 -17.05 -19.91
C ASP A 255 4.79 -17.61 -21.00
N ASN A 256 3.48 -17.67 -20.75
CA ASN A 256 2.48 -18.25 -21.67
C ASN A 256 1.58 -17.19 -22.33
N ASN A 257 1.94 -15.92 -22.21
CA ASN A 257 1.23 -14.80 -22.84
C ASN A 257 -0.25 -14.69 -22.45
N TYR A 258 -0.62 -15.05 -21.22
CA TYR A 258 -1.99 -14.88 -20.75
C TYR A 258 -2.40 -13.40 -20.76
N LEU A 259 -3.63 -13.13 -21.20
CA LEU A 259 -4.31 -11.88 -20.91
C LEU A 259 -4.77 -11.89 -19.45
N CYS A 260 -5.00 -10.72 -18.87
CA CYS A 260 -5.56 -10.65 -17.53
C CYS A 260 -6.50 -9.46 -17.36
N THR A 261 -7.45 -9.58 -16.44
CA THR A 261 -8.38 -8.51 -16.06
C THR A 261 -7.74 -7.49 -15.12
N ASN A 262 -8.47 -6.41 -14.81
CA ASN A 262 -8.02 -5.37 -13.89
C ASN A 262 -7.93 -5.82 -12.43
N THR A 263 -8.27 -7.08 -12.13
CA THR A 263 -8.02 -7.72 -10.83
C THR A 263 -6.54 -8.12 -10.65
N LEU A 264 -5.76 -8.03 -11.73
CA LEU A 264 -4.32 -8.26 -11.76
C LEU A 264 -3.58 -7.00 -12.22
N ARG A 265 -2.33 -6.87 -11.75
CA ARG A 265 -1.33 -5.97 -12.33
C ARG A 265 -0.27 -6.78 -13.05
N ILE A 266 0.32 -6.15 -14.05
CA ILE A 266 1.33 -6.74 -14.92
C ILE A 266 2.65 -6.02 -14.65
N GLY A 267 3.68 -6.74 -14.21
CA GLY A 267 5.04 -6.23 -14.04
C GLY A 267 5.89 -6.53 -15.26
N ILE A 268 6.37 -5.49 -15.94
CA ILE A 268 7.22 -5.58 -17.15
C ILE A 268 8.56 -4.92 -16.89
N ILE A 269 9.64 -5.70 -16.94
CA ILE A 269 11.00 -5.18 -16.72
C ILE A 269 11.37 -4.17 -17.80
N ARG A 270 11.90 -3.02 -17.36
CA ARG A 270 12.47 -1.96 -18.20
C ARG A 270 13.96 -1.73 -17.94
N ASN A 271 14.46 -2.15 -16.79
CA ASN A 271 15.87 -2.07 -16.45
C ASN A 271 16.52 -3.45 -16.53
N GLU A 272 17.41 -3.64 -17.51
CA GLU A 272 18.08 -4.90 -17.78
C GLU A 272 19.06 -5.34 -16.69
N ASP A 273 19.45 -4.47 -15.75
CA ASP A 273 20.28 -4.84 -14.61
C ASP A 273 19.57 -5.80 -13.66
N PHE A 274 18.23 -5.83 -13.69
CA PHE A 274 17.41 -6.66 -12.82
C PHE A 274 16.74 -7.79 -13.61
N LEU A 275 17.05 -9.03 -13.22
CA LEU A 275 16.46 -10.20 -13.85
C LEU A 275 15.06 -10.47 -13.27
N ILE A 276 14.08 -10.72 -14.13
CA ILE A 276 12.66 -10.81 -13.71
C ILE A 276 12.40 -11.86 -12.62
N LYS A 277 13.10 -13.00 -12.65
CA LYS A 277 12.97 -14.05 -11.64
C LYS A 277 13.60 -13.66 -10.30
N PHE A 278 14.63 -12.81 -10.30
CA PHE A 278 15.16 -12.22 -9.06
C PHE A 278 14.11 -11.30 -8.43
N ILE A 279 13.52 -10.40 -9.23
CA ILE A 279 12.42 -9.53 -8.78
C ILE A 279 11.25 -10.36 -8.23
N LEU A 280 10.85 -11.43 -8.92
CA LEU A 280 9.81 -12.33 -8.42
C LEU A 280 10.12 -12.90 -7.04
N GLY A 281 11.37 -13.34 -6.81
CA GLY A 281 11.82 -13.83 -5.51
C GLY A 281 11.77 -12.76 -4.42
N ILE A 282 12.19 -11.53 -4.73
CA ILE A 282 12.11 -10.40 -3.79
C ILE A 282 10.65 -10.06 -3.46
N LEU A 283 9.78 -9.93 -4.47
CA LEU A 283 8.37 -9.56 -4.26
C LEU A 283 7.62 -10.59 -3.42
N ASN A 284 7.91 -11.88 -3.60
CA ASN A 284 7.29 -12.94 -2.83
C ASN A 284 7.95 -13.20 -1.46
N SER A 285 8.94 -12.41 -1.04
CA SER A 285 9.63 -12.59 0.24
C SER A 285 8.84 -12.09 1.44
N ASN A 286 9.15 -12.63 2.63
CA ASN A 286 8.60 -12.18 3.91
C ASN A 286 8.94 -10.71 4.19
N THR A 287 10.13 -10.24 3.80
CA THR A 287 10.53 -8.84 3.97
C THR A 287 9.59 -7.88 3.25
N ILE A 288 9.29 -8.14 1.96
CA ILE A 288 8.38 -7.30 1.19
C ILE A 288 6.94 -7.50 1.67
N ASN A 289 6.55 -8.72 2.04
CA ASN A 289 5.22 -8.95 2.60
C ASN A 289 4.99 -8.17 3.91
N TYR A 290 5.98 -8.15 4.80
CA TYR A 290 5.98 -7.36 6.03
C TYR A 290 5.86 -5.86 5.74
N LEU A 291 6.61 -5.34 4.77
CA LEU A 291 6.48 -3.95 4.33
C LEU A 291 5.03 -3.63 3.93
N PHE A 292 4.36 -4.52 3.19
CA PHE A 292 2.96 -4.35 2.79
C PHE A 292 1.98 -4.42 3.96
N LEU A 293 2.18 -5.36 4.89
CA LEU A 293 1.37 -5.48 6.10
C LEU A 293 1.45 -4.21 6.96
N LYS A 294 2.63 -3.62 7.07
CA LYS A 294 2.87 -2.43 7.89
C LYS A 294 2.53 -1.11 7.17
N SER A 295 2.75 -1.02 5.87
CA SER A 295 2.61 0.25 5.15
C SER A 295 1.30 0.43 4.39
N PHE A 296 0.59 -0.64 4.03
CA PHE A 296 -0.52 -0.57 3.07
C PHE A 296 -1.75 -1.38 3.51
N LEU A 297 -2.66 -0.70 4.22
CA LEU A 297 -3.85 -1.29 4.85
C LEU A 297 -5.12 -1.30 3.97
N ASN A 298 -4.98 -1.07 2.67
CA ASN A 298 -6.11 -1.04 1.72
C ASN A 298 -6.38 -2.43 1.14
N LYS A 299 -7.64 -2.77 0.85
CA LYS A 299 -7.98 -4.02 0.13
C LYS A 299 -7.35 -4.07 -1.25
N ASP A 300 -7.30 -2.92 -1.91
CA ASP A 300 -6.70 -2.74 -3.23
C ASP A 300 -5.21 -2.39 -3.10
N ILE A 301 -4.38 -3.09 -3.87
CA ILE A 301 -2.97 -2.78 -4.07
C ILE A 301 -2.82 -1.84 -5.27
N TYR A 302 -2.51 -0.58 -4.99
CA TYR A 302 -2.36 0.46 -6.00
C TYR A 302 -0.96 0.46 -6.65
N ALA A 303 -0.86 1.04 -7.85
CA ALA A 303 0.39 1.11 -8.60
C ALA A 303 1.47 1.83 -7.78
N TYR A 304 1.12 3.00 -7.26
CA TYR A 304 2.02 3.84 -6.45
C TYR A 304 2.58 3.13 -5.21
N GLN A 305 1.88 2.11 -4.68
CA GLN A 305 2.36 1.32 -3.54
C GLN A 305 3.42 0.30 -3.98
N LEU A 306 3.18 -0.36 -5.11
CA LEU A 306 4.13 -1.29 -5.73
C LEU A 306 5.37 -0.55 -6.25
N GLU A 307 5.18 0.59 -6.90
CA GLU A 307 6.23 1.46 -7.44
C GLU A 307 7.25 1.92 -6.38
N GLN A 308 6.83 1.96 -5.11
CA GLN A 308 7.64 2.31 -3.95
C GLN A 308 8.36 1.13 -3.30
N ILE A 309 8.23 -0.09 -3.83
CA ILE A 309 8.95 -1.24 -3.27
C ILE A 309 10.45 -1.03 -3.46
N PRO A 310 11.26 -1.04 -2.40
CA PRO A 310 12.71 -0.94 -2.51
C PRO A 310 13.31 -2.30 -2.88
N ILE A 311 14.11 -2.35 -3.94
CA ILE A 311 14.78 -3.56 -4.44
C ILE A 311 16.30 -3.42 -4.24
N PRO A 312 16.99 -4.47 -3.73
CA PRO A 312 18.45 -4.47 -3.59
C PRO A 312 19.16 -4.37 -4.93
N THR A 313 20.07 -3.39 -5.06
CA THR A 313 20.92 -3.22 -6.24
C THR A 313 22.16 -4.08 -6.11
N ILE A 314 22.17 -5.22 -6.82
CA ILE A 314 23.27 -6.18 -6.83
C ILE A 314 23.56 -6.63 -8.26
N SER A 315 24.81 -7.05 -8.52
CA SER A 315 25.21 -7.55 -9.85
C SER A 315 24.37 -8.76 -10.29
N LYS A 316 24.23 -8.95 -11.61
CA LYS A 316 23.48 -10.07 -12.20
C LYS A 316 23.98 -11.44 -11.70
N GLU A 317 25.27 -11.58 -11.44
CA GLU A 317 25.86 -12.78 -10.84
C GLU A 317 25.33 -13.03 -9.42
N LYS A 318 25.29 -11.99 -8.58
CA LYS A 318 24.77 -12.07 -7.21
C LYS A 318 23.25 -12.27 -7.14
N GLN A 319 22.52 -12.04 -8.23
CA GLN A 319 21.09 -12.37 -8.34
C GLN A 319 20.85 -13.88 -8.55
N GLN A 320 21.82 -14.61 -9.11
CA GLN A 320 21.66 -16.03 -9.49
C GLN A 320 21.25 -16.97 -8.34
N PRO A 321 21.76 -16.84 -7.09
CA PRO A 321 21.34 -17.73 -6.01
C PRO A 321 19.82 -17.71 -5.76
N ILE A 322 19.19 -16.53 -5.80
CA ILE A 322 17.73 -16.42 -5.65
C ILE A 322 17.03 -16.94 -6.91
N ILE A 323 17.53 -16.62 -8.10
CA ILE A 323 16.94 -17.08 -9.37
C ILE A 323 16.90 -18.60 -9.43
N SER A 324 18.00 -19.27 -9.11
CA SER A 324 18.08 -20.74 -9.11
C SER A 324 17.08 -21.39 -8.15
N LEU A 325 16.78 -20.75 -7.02
CA LEU A 325 15.74 -21.23 -6.10
C LEU A 325 14.33 -20.98 -6.67
N VAL A 326 14.09 -19.80 -7.23
CA VAL A 326 12.82 -19.46 -7.89
C VAL A 326 12.53 -20.43 -9.05
N GLU A 327 13.53 -20.78 -9.85
CA GLU A 327 13.36 -21.73 -10.96
C GLU A 327 12.99 -23.13 -10.48
N LYS A 328 13.55 -23.59 -9.35
CA LYS A 328 13.14 -24.86 -8.72
C LYS A 328 11.69 -24.82 -8.26
N ILE A 329 11.25 -23.71 -7.66
CA ILE A 329 9.85 -23.51 -7.25
C ILE A 329 8.93 -23.57 -8.48
N LEU A 330 9.24 -22.79 -9.51
CA LEU A 330 8.44 -22.71 -10.73
C LEU A 330 8.37 -24.07 -11.44
N SER A 331 9.48 -24.80 -11.54
CA SER A 331 9.51 -26.14 -12.14
C SER A 331 8.65 -27.15 -11.36
N SER A 332 8.80 -27.18 -10.03
CA SER A 332 8.02 -28.06 -9.14
C SER A 332 6.51 -27.77 -9.22
N LYS A 333 6.13 -26.49 -9.22
CA LYS A 333 4.73 -26.06 -9.29
C LYS A 333 4.13 -26.17 -10.68
N LYS A 334 4.93 -26.13 -11.74
CA LYS A 334 4.49 -26.42 -13.11
C LYS A 334 4.10 -27.89 -13.27
N GLN A 335 4.82 -28.81 -12.61
CA GLN A 335 4.47 -30.23 -12.61
C GLN A 335 3.25 -30.53 -11.75
N ASN A 336 3.18 -29.91 -10.57
CA ASN A 336 2.03 -30.01 -9.67
C ASN A 336 1.81 -28.66 -8.96
N PRO A 337 0.73 -27.92 -9.27
CA PRO A 337 0.43 -26.62 -8.65
C PRO A 337 0.40 -26.63 -7.12
N LYS A 338 0.11 -27.80 -6.52
CA LYS A 338 0.01 -28.02 -5.07
C LYS A 338 1.33 -28.47 -4.43
N SER A 339 2.43 -28.58 -5.18
CA SER A 339 3.74 -28.91 -4.63
C SER A 339 4.11 -27.97 -3.48
N ASP A 340 4.53 -28.55 -2.37
CA ASP A 340 5.06 -27.80 -1.23
C ASP A 340 6.48 -27.30 -1.56
N THR A 341 6.63 -25.99 -1.54
CA THR A 341 7.89 -25.29 -1.82
C THR A 341 8.38 -24.47 -0.63
N THR A 342 7.77 -24.65 0.54
CA THR A 342 8.01 -23.86 1.75
C THR A 342 9.50 -23.84 2.14
N GLU A 343 10.19 -24.98 2.09
CA GLU A 343 11.62 -25.03 2.43
C GLU A 343 12.50 -24.22 1.46
N ILE A 344 12.15 -24.20 0.18
CA ILE A 344 12.89 -23.45 -0.85
C ILE A 344 12.62 -21.95 -0.70
N GLU A 345 11.36 -21.59 -0.41
CA GLU A 345 10.97 -20.21 -0.13
C GLU A 345 11.67 -19.67 1.13
N ASN A 346 11.75 -20.46 2.20
CA ASN A 346 12.51 -20.09 3.40
C ASN A 346 14.01 -19.86 3.11
N LYS A 347 14.59 -20.58 2.13
CA LYS A 347 15.97 -20.32 1.67
C LYS A 347 16.07 -19.00 0.91
N ILE A 348 15.07 -18.65 0.11
CA ILE A 348 14.98 -17.32 -0.53
C ILE A 348 14.91 -16.25 0.55
N ASP A 349 14.02 -16.37 1.54
CA ASP A 349 13.87 -15.38 2.61
C ASP A 349 15.18 -15.15 3.37
N LYS A 350 15.91 -16.21 3.72
CA LYS A 350 17.24 -16.09 4.34
C LYS A 350 18.24 -15.31 3.49
N LEU A 351 18.21 -15.46 2.16
CA LEU A 351 19.06 -14.67 1.27
C LEU A 351 18.58 -13.22 1.20
N VAL A 352 17.26 -13.00 1.13
CA VAL A 352 16.66 -11.67 1.11
C VAL A 352 16.96 -10.90 2.39
N TYR A 353 16.85 -11.51 3.56
CA TYR A 353 17.20 -10.87 4.83
C TYR A 353 18.64 -10.33 4.83
N LYS A 354 19.59 -11.08 4.25
CA LYS A 354 20.98 -10.62 4.09
C LYS A 354 21.09 -9.43 3.15
N LEU A 355 20.33 -9.40 2.05
CA LEU A 355 20.32 -8.28 1.09
C LEU A 355 19.77 -6.97 1.70
N TYR A 356 18.91 -7.07 2.72
CA TYR A 356 18.42 -5.93 3.51
C TYR A 356 19.17 -5.76 4.83
N GLU A 357 20.27 -6.50 5.03
CA GLU A 357 21.15 -6.42 6.20
C GLU A 357 20.44 -6.67 7.54
N LEU A 358 19.33 -7.41 7.54
CA LEU A 358 18.46 -7.54 8.70
C LEU A 358 19.11 -8.38 9.81
N THR A 359 18.94 -7.94 11.06
CA THR A 359 19.42 -8.65 12.24
C THR A 359 18.47 -9.78 12.64
N SER A 360 18.94 -10.72 13.47
CA SER A 360 18.09 -11.81 13.97
C SER A 360 16.85 -11.31 14.74
N GLU A 361 16.95 -10.20 15.48
CA GLU A 361 15.79 -9.60 16.16
C GLU A 361 14.78 -9.05 15.14
N GLU A 362 15.26 -8.33 14.11
CA GLU A 362 14.42 -7.76 13.06
C GLU A 362 13.73 -8.86 12.24
N ILE A 363 14.46 -9.93 11.92
CA ILE A 363 13.91 -11.12 11.24
C ILE A 363 12.81 -11.76 12.09
N SER A 364 13.03 -11.92 13.39
CA SER A 364 12.02 -12.48 14.29
C SER A 364 10.74 -11.63 14.33
N ILE A 365 10.86 -10.30 14.27
CA ILE A 365 9.70 -9.39 14.19
C ILE A 365 8.95 -9.60 12.87
N ILE A 366 9.68 -9.70 11.75
CA ILE A 366 9.10 -9.92 10.42
C ILE A 366 8.34 -11.25 10.36
N GLU A 367 8.92 -12.33 10.86
CA GLU A 367 8.33 -13.67 10.79
C GLU A 367 7.13 -13.87 11.74
N ASN A 368 7.04 -13.07 12.80
CA ASN A 368 5.94 -13.11 13.75
C ASN A 368 4.80 -12.11 13.45
N THR A 369 4.92 -11.32 12.38
CA THR A 369 3.84 -10.43 11.90
C THR A 369 2.84 -11.23 11.05
#